data_AF-A0A2H0RNC9-F1
#
_entry.id   AF-A0A2H0RNC9-F1
#
_cell.length_a   1.000
_cell.length_b   1.000
_cell.length_c   1.000
_cell.angle_alpha   90.00
_cell.angle_beta   90.00
_cell.angle_gamma   90.00
#
_symmetry.space_group_name_H-M   'P 1'
#
loop_
_entity.id
_entity.type
_entity.pdbx_description
1 polymer ?
#
loop_
_entity_poly.entity_id
_entity_poly.type
_entity_poly.pdbx_seq_one_letter_code
_entity_poly.pdbx_strand_id
1 'polypeptide(L)'
;MPVLSTMEETCLSFEEETVFCGFDGGNAMMGLIPHMKAAKPLKWIAILMAATTLFVVVFVVPVCSSQSCDEGSTWSLSSQIAGLLGVDTDIETPEKVTVLVVGVDSRKGAKEVHCDAIHSITIDTAKDTVEFVNVPRGTYSYIPRQEHWTPQTELLDAVDVDLKRVEEERQAEEAAWFTNQEVSESEAPTLLPQESTLVPEEEPDVVSLAWAKEQYISNVCEYLGVDEFVSRVEKITGQPVDYRVLVGFSQAQGVLRALSYDPTTTLQYLRHRKSYALGDVQRSYNQSLFLEDLLVHRIDMVDALPKTAQFALYHLIDTDMPYNVARGLIAWAQTSKAREDTKRITHRTAPATTPHAQDIHYNEDAAAEQVATLYARLRAYDRSFTVTDVQPTLLAYIQRQETYAYNALVNGDKDRARDALQPLIDQQIWQQIEEATERQTIMETIAILESTISWFETFNEEQTIEIATSMIWSLELEDGSEFAIDRIQQHLSALLSDRAKN
;
A
#
# COMPACT_ATOMS: atom_id res chain seq x y z
N MET A 1 -12.36 -37.26 58.51
CA MET A 1 -11.30 -36.31 58.10
C MET A 1 -10.41 -36.98 57.07
N PRO A 2 -10.57 -36.63 55.78
CA PRO A 2 -9.52 -36.83 54.79
C PRO A 2 -9.20 -35.51 54.03
N VAL A 3 -7.91 -35.21 53.88
CA VAL A 3 -7.09 -35.29 52.65
C VAL A 3 -7.23 -34.05 51.75
N LEU A 4 -6.21 -33.21 51.84
CA LEU A 4 -5.88 -32.09 50.95
C LEU A 4 -5.11 -32.62 49.74
N SER A 5 -5.56 -32.28 48.54
CA SER A 5 -4.75 -32.28 47.31
C SER A 5 -4.90 -30.92 46.65
N THR A 6 -3.78 -30.22 46.53
CA THR A 6 -3.58 -28.96 45.81
C THR A 6 -3.68 -29.20 44.30
N MET A 7 -4.57 -28.49 43.61
CA MET A 7 -4.55 -28.34 42.15
C MET A 7 -3.87 -27.00 41.82
N GLU A 8 -2.84 -27.08 40.98
CA GLU A 8 -2.23 -25.95 40.28
C GLU A 8 -3.20 -25.45 39.21
N GLU A 9 -3.37 -24.13 39.14
CA GLU A 9 -4.15 -23.44 38.11
C GLU A 9 -3.32 -23.29 36.84
N THR A 10 -3.70 -24.00 35.79
CA THR A 10 -3.27 -23.72 34.42
C THR A 10 -4.25 -22.70 33.81
N CYS A 11 -3.79 -21.47 33.58
CA CYS A 11 -4.52 -20.47 32.80
C CYS A 11 -4.50 -20.84 31.32
N LEU A 12 -5.63 -21.33 30.80
CA LEU A 12 -5.94 -21.39 29.38
C LEU A 12 -6.81 -20.16 29.05
N SER A 13 -6.25 -19.21 28.30
CA SER A 13 -7.00 -18.11 27.70
C SER A 13 -7.66 -18.58 26.40
N PHE A 14 -8.98 -18.76 26.44
CA PHE A 14 -9.87 -18.92 25.29
C PHE A 14 -10.96 -17.86 25.45
N GLU A 15 -11.01 -16.87 24.55
CA GLU A 15 -12.07 -15.85 24.41
C GLU A 15 -11.69 -14.98 23.19
N GLU A 16 -12.51 -14.69 22.16
CA GLU A 16 -13.96 -14.78 21.98
C GLU A 16 -14.33 -15.05 20.50
N GLU A 17 -15.11 -16.11 20.25
CA GLU A 17 -16.12 -16.15 19.19
C GLU A 17 -17.44 -15.65 19.80
N THR A 18 -18.09 -14.66 19.20
CA THR A 18 -19.48 -14.33 19.56
C THR A 18 -20.45 -14.75 18.46
N VAL A 19 -21.05 -15.91 18.70
CA VAL A 19 -22.34 -16.32 18.13
C VAL A 19 -23.43 -15.60 18.90
N PHE A 20 -24.31 -14.85 18.22
CA PHE A 20 -25.58 -14.41 18.80
C PHE A 20 -26.75 -14.91 17.94
N CYS A 21 -27.56 -15.78 18.55
CA CYS A 21 -28.91 -16.11 18.11
C CYS A 21 -29.85 -14.95 18.43
N GLY A 22 -30.66 -14.52 17.46
CA GLY A 22 -31.67 -13.47 17.63
C GLY A 22 -32.91 -13.70 16.76
N PHE A 23 -33.99 -14.06 17.45
CA PHE A 23 -35.41 -14.17 17.12
C PHE A 23 -35.98 -13.56 15.82
N ASP A 24 -36.86 -14.36 15.20
CA ASP A 24 -37.92 -13.97 14.27
C ASP A 24 -38.84 -12.87 14.84
N GLY A 25 -39.10 -11.85 14.02
CA GLY A 25 -40.08 -10.80 14.31
C GLY A 25 -40.24 -9.86 13.12
N GLY A 26 -41.16 -10.19 12.22
CA GLY A 26 -41.44 -9.37 11.03
C GLY A 26 -42.08 -8.02 11.34
N ASN A 27 -41.80 -7.03 10.49
CA ASN A 27 -42.84 -6.23 9.82
C ASN A 27 -42.23 -5.30 8.76
N ALA A 28 -42.95 -5.17 7.67
CA ALA A 28 -42.65 -4.33 6.52
C ALA A 28 -42.73 -2.82 6.86
N MET A 29 -41.80 -2.03 6.30
CA MET A 29 -42.09 -0.66 5.86
C MET A 29 -41.19 -0.29 4.68
N MET A 30 -41.82 -0.13 3.51
CA MET A 30 -41.29 0.67 2.40
C MET A 30 -41.21 2.14 2.86
N GLY A 31 -40.01 2.71 2.82
CA GLY A 31 -39.77 4.14 3.01
C GLY A 31 -38.99 4.70 1.81
N LEU A 32 -39.57 5.70 1.15
CA LEU A 32 -39.03 6.43 0.02
C LEU A 32 -37.69 7.12 0.36
N ILE A 33 -36.66 6.92 -0.47
CA ILE A 33 -35.39 7.65 -0.42
C ILE A 33 -35.58 9.00 -1.15
N PRO A 34 -35.30 10.16 -0.54
CA PRO A 34 -35.29 11.43 -1.24
C PRO A 34 -33.96 11.60 -2.01
N HIS A 35 -34.07 11.96 -3.29
CA HIS A 35 -32.94 12.43 -4.10
C HIS A 35 -32.27 13.65 -3.46
N MET A 36 -31.06 13.48 -2.92
CA MET A 36 -30.17 14.59 -2.61
C MET A 36 -29.54 15.11 -3.91
N LYS A 37 -29.74 16.41 -4.18
CA LYS A 37 -29.13 17.11 -5.31
C LYS A 37 -27.65 17.33 -5.01
N ALA A 38 -26.77 16.90 -5.91
CA ALA A 38 -25.34 17.18 -5.90
C ALA A 38 -25.07 18.68 -5.68
N ALA A 39 -24.32 19.01 -4.62
CA ALA A 39 -23.81 20.35 -4.40
C ALA A 39 -22.78 20.67 -5.49
N LYS A 40 -22.87 21.88 -6.07
CA LYS A 40 -22.09 22.26 -7.25
C LYS A 40 -20.60 22.48 -6.91
N PRO A 41 -19.65 21.94 -7.69
CA PRO A 41 -18.19 22.04 -7.45
C PRO A 41 -17.61 23.47 -7.55
N LEU A 42 -18.42 24.46 -7.94
CA LEU A 42 -17.97 25.84 -8.14
C LEU A 42 -17.56 26.56 -6.85
N LYS A 43 -18.13 26.20 -5.69
CA LYS A 43 -17.82 26.86 -4.41
C LYS A 43 -16.44 26.46 -3.88
N TRP A 44 -16.03 25.21 -4.08
CA TRP A 44 -14.72 24.70 -3.63
C TRP A 44 -13.56 25.30 -4.43
N ILE A 45 -13.74 25.50 -5.74
CA ILE A 45 -12.74 26.18 -6.57
C ILE A 45 -12.54 27.64 -6.10
N ALA A 46 -13.61 28.33 -5.72
CA ALA A 46 -13.53 29.69 -5.19
C ALA A 46 -12.83 29.75 -3.83
N ILE A 47 -13.08 28.79 -2.93
CA ILE A 47 -12.43 28.69 -1.62
C ILE A 47 -10.95 28.32 -1.77
N LEU A 48 -10.61 27.38 -2.65
CA LEU A 48 -9.23 26.98 -2.93
C LEU A 48 -8.44 28.15 -3.56
N MET A 49 -9.04 28.89 -4.50
CA MET A 49 -8.43 30.10 -5.07
C MET A 49 -8.30 31.23 -4.04
N ALA A 50 -9.27 31.40 -3.14
CA ALA A 50 -9.18 32.39 -2.07
C ALA A 50 -8.10 32.01 -1.05
N ALA A 51 -7.99 30.73 -0.68
CA ALA A 51 -6.99 30.23 0.25
C ALA A 51 -5.57 30.29 -0.34
N THR A 52 -5.39 29.94 -1.61
CA THR A 52 -4.08 30.13 -2.30
C THR A 52 -3.75 31.59 -2.49
N THR A 53 -4.72 32.45 -2.81
CA THR A 53 -4.49 33.91 -2.87
C THR A 53 -4.13 34.46 -1.49
N LEU A 54 -4.77 33.99 -0.42
CA LEU A 54 -4.46 34.38 0.95
C LEU A 54 -3.09 33.86 1.40
N PHE A 55 -2.73 32.63 1.03
CA PHE A 55 -1.41 32.05 1.32
C PHE A 55 -0.29 32.83 0.60
N VAL A 56 -0.53 33.21 -0.66
CA VAL A 56 0.38 34.08 -1.42
C VAL A 56 0.43 35.48 -0.81
N VAL A 57 -0.68 36.07 -0.36
CA VAL A 57 -0.69 37.42 0.25
C VAL A 57 -0.07 37.44 1.66
N VAL A 58 -0.23 36.38 2.45
CA VAL A 58 0.27 36.30 3.83
C VAL A 58 1.76 35.93 3.89
N PHE A 59 2.26 35.10 2.97
CA PHE A 59 3.69 34.74 2.91
C PHE A 59 4.52 35.59 1.94
N VAL A 60 3.89 36.45 1.12
CA VAL A 60 4.56 37.45 0.27
C VAL A 60 4.29 38.86 0.83
N VAL A 61 4.49 39.05 2.13
CA VAL A 61 4.66 40.40 2.67
C VAL A 61 6.12 40.81 2.41
N PRO A 62 6.38 41.89 1.65
CA PRO A 62 7.75 42.32 1.38
C PRO A 62 8.37 42.85 2.67
N VAL A 63 9.44 42.22 3.15
CA VAL A 63 10.38 42.89 4.06
C VAL A 63 11.16 43.90 3.24
N CYS A 64 10.55 45.05 2.97
CA CYS A 64 11.27 46.24 2.50
C CYS A 64 12.00 46.85 3.71
N SER A 65 13.16 46.29 4.08
CA SER A 65 14.07 47.00 4.97
C SER A 65 14.78 48.10 4.16
N SER A 66 14.40 49.35 4.43
CA SER A 66 15.04 50.61 4.01
C SER A 66 15.10 50.94 2.51
N GLN A 67 14.18 51.83 2.11
CA GLN A 67 14.46 53.05 1.34
C GLN A 67 15.21 52.91 -0.01
N SER A 68 14.55 52.30 -1.00
CA SER A 68 14.40 52.80 -2.40
C SER A 68 13.98 51.64 -3.29
N CYS A 69 12.69 51.58 -3.64
CA CYS A 69 12.21 50.71 -4.70
C CYS A 69 12.00 51.59 -5.94
N ASP A 70 13.04 51.71 -6.76
CA ASP A 70 12.93 52.36 -8.06
C ASP A 70 12.04 51.53 -8.99
N GLU A 71 11.22 52.24 -9.77
CA GLU A 71 10.35 51.69 -10.80
C GLU A 71 11.17 50.93 -11.86
N GLY A 72 11.24 49.60 -11.71
CA GLY A 72 12.00 48.75 -12.62
C GLY A 72 12.32 47.35 -12.11
N SER A 73 12.08 47.04 -10.83
CA SER A 73 12.26 45.68 -10.32
C SER A 73 11.09 44.78 -10.76
N THR A 74 11.26 44.07 -11.87
CA THR A 74 10.48 42.86 -12.15
C THR A 74 10.61 41.92 -10.96
N TRP A 75 9.47 41.52 -10.40
CA TRP A 75 9.31 40.61 -9.29
C TRP A 75 10.25 39.40 -9.45
N SER A 76 11.36 39.37 -8.70
CA SER A 76 12.23 38.20 -8.61
C SER A 76 11.60 37.21 -7.64
N LEU A 77 10.37 36.79 -7.93
CA LEU A 77 9.81 35.51 -7.46
C LEU A 77 10.46 34.37 -8.27
N SER A 78 11.77 34.52 -8.51
CA SER A 78 12.52 34.02 -9.65
C SER A 78 13.29 32.79 -9.24
N SER A 79 13.22 31.76 -10.08
CA SER A 79 13.95 30.49 -10.06
C SER A 79 13.81 29.60 -8.82
N GLN A 80 13.72 30.12 -7.59
CA GLN A 80 13.60 29.28 -6.40
C GLN A 80 12.19 28.69 -6.25
N ILE A 81 11.13 29.50 -6.42
CA ILE A 81 9.75 28.96 -6.40
C ILE A 81 9.45 28.20 -7.70
N ALA A 82 9.97 28.63 -8.84
CA ALA A 82 9.86 27.87 -10.09
C ALA A 82 10.61 26.53 -10.02
N GLY A 83 11.76 26.48 -9.33
CA GLY A 83 12.48 25.25 -9.00
C GLY A 83 11.76 24.40 -7.96
N LEU A 84 11.17 25.03 -6.93
CA LEU A 84 10.37 24.38 -5.88
C LEU A 84 9.05 23.79 -6.44
N LEU A 85 8.48 24.41 -7.47
CA LEU A 85 7.26 23.98 -8.14
C LEU A 85 7.53 23.17 -9.43
N GLY A 86 8.80 22.86 -9.74
CA GLY A 86 9.18 22.06 -10.91
C GLY A 86 8.78 22.66 -12.26
N VAL A 87 8.65 23.99 -12.36
CA VAL A 87 8.08 24.67 -13.54
C VAL A 87 9.11 24.86 -14.67
N ASP A 88 10.41 24.93 -14.36
CA ASP A 88 11.54 25.09 -15.31
C ASP A 88 12.69 24.11 -15.00
N THR A 89 12.45 22.81 -15.12
CA THR A 89 13.54 21.83 -15.19
C THR A 89 13.76 21.42 -16.65
N ASP A 90 15.02 21.33 -17.07
CA ASP A 90 15.38 20.72 -18.35
C ASP A 90 14.81 19.30 -18.36
N ILE A 91 13.91 19.03 -19.31
CA ILE A 91 13.28 17.72 -19.47
C ILE A 91 14.35 16.75 -20.00
N GLU A 92 14.54 15.65 -19.30
CA GLU A 92 15.47 14.60 -19.68
C GLU A 92 14.70 13.37 -20.13
N THR A 93 14.96 12.90 -21.36
CA THR A 93 14.36 11.68 -21.89
C THR A 93 15.48 10.73 -22.26
N PRO A 94 15.82 9.75 -21.39
CA PRO A 94 16.88 8.79 -21.68
C PRO A 94 16.53 7.94 -22.91
N GLU A 95 17.55 7.56 -23.70
CA GLU A 95 17.37 6.73 -24.89
C GLU A 95 16.76 5.35 -24.55
N LYS A 96 17.21 4.79 -23.42
CA LYS A 96 16.71 3.56 -22.86
C LYS A 96 16.75 3.64 -21.33
N VAL A 97 15.71 3.17 -20.67
CA VAL A 97 15.60 3.16 -19.21
C VAL A 97 14.82 1.92 -18.76
N THR A 98 15.27 1.30 -17.68
CA THR A 98 14.58 0.21 -16.99
C THR A 98 14.11 0.68 -15.63
N VAL A 99 12.80 0.67 -15.43
CA VAL A 99 12.15 1.09 -14.18
C VAL A 99 11.58 -0.13 -13.47
N LEU A 100 12.01 -0.38 -12.24
CA LEU A 100 11.44 -1.43 -11.39
C LEU A 100 10.29 -0.85 -10.57
N VAL A 101 9.07 -1.25 -10.87
CA VAL A 101 7.86 -0.90 -10.12
C VAL A 101 7.51 -2.01 -9.15
N VAL A 102 7.41 -1.67 -7.87
CA VAL A 102 7.20 -2.62 -6.77
C VAL A 102 6.00 -2.18 -5.94
N GLY A 103 5.00 -3.05 -5.84
CA GLY A 103 3.93 -2.90 -4.86
C GLY A 103 4.38 -3.41 -3.51
N VAL A 104 4.43 -2.55 -2.49
CA VAL A 104 4.82 -2.93 -1.12
C VAL A 104 3.59 -3.15 -0.24
N ASP A 105 3.56 -4.27 0.47
CA ASP A 105 2.54 -4.56 1.49
C ASP A 105 3.14 -4.26 2.87
N SER A 106 3.05 -3.00 3.30
CA SER A 106 3.22 -2.62 4.70
C SER A 106 1.83 -2.61 5.34
N ARG A 107 1.50 -3.64 6.11
CA ARG A 107 0.23 -3.66 6.83
C ARG A 107 0.20 -2.53 7.86
N LYS A 108 -1.01 -2.17 8.26
CA LYS A 108 -1.31 -1.18 9.30
C LYS A 108 -0.43 -1.38 10.54
N GLY A 109 0.50 -0.45 10.78
CA GLY A 109 1.44 -0.48 11.91
C GLY A 109 2.55 -1.54 11.87
N ALA A 110 2.70 -2.30 10.77
CA ALA A 110 3.78 -3.29 10.62
C ALA A 110 5.09 -2.62 10.20
N LYS A 111 6.20 -3.06 10.81
CA LYS A 111 7.57 -2.68 10.39
C LYS A 111 8.09 -3.53 9.23
N GLU A 112 7.47 -4.69 9.02
CA GLU A 112 7.84 -5.64 7.97
C GLU A 112 7.23 -5.19 6.63
N VAL A 113 8.05 -5.18 5.59
CA VAL A 113 7.69 -4.72 4.25
C VAL A 113 7.88 -5.86 3.27
N HIS A 114 6.78 -6.41 2.75
CA HIS A 114 6.85 -7.38 1.67
C HIS A 114 6.75 -6.69 0.30
N CYS A 115 7.49 -7.20 -0.68
CA CYS A 115 7.45 -6.72 -2.07
C CYS A 115 6.59 -7.67 -2.92
N ASP A 116 5.33 -7.29 -3.10
CA ASP A 116 4.23 -8.22 -3.39
C ASP A 116 3.78 -8.20 -4.86
N ALA A 117 4.05 -7.10 -5.56
CA ALA A 117 3.89 -6.93 -7.00
C ALA A 117 5.23 -6.45 -7.56
N ILE A 118 5.76 -7.10 -8.59
CA ILE A 118 7.14 -6.87 -9.05
C ILE A 118 7.14 -6.79 -10.58
N HIS A 119 7.43 -5.62 -11.13
CA HIS A 119 7.39 -5.36 -12.56
C HIS A 119 8.61 -4.56 -13.00
N SER A 120 9.45 -5.13 -13.86
CA SER A 120 10.50 -4.38 -14.56
C SER A 120 9.93 -3.88 -15.89
N ILE A 121 10.03 -2.57 -16.13
CA ILE A 121 9.51 -1.91 -17.32
C ILE A 121 10.69 -1.30 -18.06
N THR A 122 11.07 -1.89 -19.19
CA THR A 122 12.11 -1.32 -20.05
C THR A 122 11.47 -0.45 -21.13
N ILE A 123 11.83 0.82 -21.17
CA ILE A 123 11.38 1.79 -22.16
C ILE A 123 12.57 2.11 -23.08
N ASP A 124 12.43 1.88 -24.37
CA ASP A 124 13.37 2.31 -25.40
C ASP A 124 12.73 3.45 -26.19
N THR A 125 13.10 4.69 -25.83
CA THR A 125 12.48 5.90 -26.37
C THR A 125 12.91 6.18 -27.80
N ALA A 126 14.08 5.70 -28.22
CA ALA A 126 14.53 5.79 -29.60
C ALA A 126 13.78 4.84 -30.55
N LYS A 127 13.43 3.64 -30.06
CA LYS A 127 12.69 2.64 -30.86
C LYS A 127 11.18 2.73 -30.73
N ASP A 128 10.67 3.53 -29.79
CA ASP A 128 9.27 3.54 -29.38
C ASP A 128 8.77 2.14 -29.00
N THR A 129 9.46 1.48 -28.07
CA THR A 129 9.07 0.14 -27.59
C THR A 129 9.11 0.06 -26.07
N VAL A 130 8.20 -0.74 -25.50
CA VAL A 130 8.12 -1.01 -24.06
C VAL A 130 8.12 -2.52 -23.82
N GLU A 131 8.93 -2.98 -22.89
CA GLU A 131 8.91 -4.37 -22.42
C GLU A 131 8.51 -4.41 -20.95
N PHE A 132 7.42 -5.13 -20.64
CA PHE A 132 7.01 -5.47 -19.29
C PHE A 132 7.52 -6.86 -18.93
N VAL A 133 8.26 -6.93 -17.83
CA VAL A 133 8.75 -8.18 -17.24
C VAL A 133 8.19 -8.31 -15.83
N ASN A 134 7.18 -9.15 -15.67
CA ASN A 134 6.56 -9.38 -14.37
C ASN A 134 7.23 -10.56 -13.65
N VAL A 135 7.47 -10.42 -12.35
CA VAL A 135 8.04 -11.47 -11.49
C VAL A 135 6.99 -11.88 -10.47
N PRO A 136 6.46 -13.12 -10.51
CA PRO A 136 5.55 -13.61 -9.49
C PRO A 136 6.22 -13.56 -8.13
N ARG A 137 5.49 -13.13 -7.10
CA ARG A 137 6.04 -12.86 -5.78
C ARG A 137 6.61 -14.13 -5.13
N GLY A 138 6.04 -15.28 -5.50
CA GLY A 138 6.46 -16.62 -5.06
C GLY A 138 7.65 -17.18 -5.85
N THR A 139 8.34 -16.38 -6.66
CA THR A 139 9.58 -16.80 -7.32
C THR A 139 10.63 -17.14 -6.27
N TYR A 140 11.23 -18.33 -6.38
CA TYR A 140 12.22 -18.78 -5.41
C TYR A 140 13.41 -17.81 -5.33
N SER A 141 13.83 -17.52 -4.10
CA SER A 141 14.96 -16.65 -3.81
C SER A 141 15.60 -17.09 -2.51
N TYR A 142 16.90 -17.38 -2.54
CA TYR A 142 17.61 -17.88 -1.35
C TYR A 142 17.78 -16.79 -0.29
N ILE A 143 17.13 -16.93 0.86
CA ILE A 143 17.26 -16.01 1.99
C ILE A 143 18.07 -16.72 3.08
N PRO A 144 19.25 -16.18 3.47
CA PRO A 144 20.00 -16.71 4.61
C PRO A 144 19.13 -16.72 5.87
N ARG A 145 19.21 -17.80 6.64
CA ARG A 145 18.46 -17.94 7.90
C ARG A 145 18.80 -16.79 8.83
N GLN A 146 17.78 -16.08 9.31
CA GLN A 146 17.97 -14.99 10.26
C GLN A 146 18.08 -15.54 11.68
N GLU A 147 18.99 -15.01 12.49
CA GLU A 147 19.30 -15.52 13.83
C GLU A 147 18.12 -15.40 14.80
N HIS A 148 17.25 -14.41 14.59
CA HIS A 148 16.10 -14.12 15.45
C HIS A 148 14.76 -14.44 14.80
N TRP A 149 14.75 -15.22 13.71
CA TRP A 149 13.49 -15.57 13.06
C TRP A 149 12.69 -16.55 13.90
N THR A 150 11.45 -16.17 14.18
CA THR A 150 10.44 -17.02 14.80
C THR A 150 9.34 -17.28 13.78
N PRO A 151 9.04 -18.55 13.45
CA PRO A 151 7.98 -18.87 12.51
C PRO A 151 6.62 -18.38 13.04
N GLN A 152 5.80 -17.86 12.14
CA GLN A 152 4.40 -17.57 12.45
C GLN A 152 3.65 -18.88 12.74
N THR A 153 2.70 -18.85 13.66
CA THR A 153 1.91 -20.03 14.06
C THR A 153 1.25 -20.67 12.84
N GLU A 154 0.72 -19.86 11.92
CA GLU A 154 0.05 -20.30 10.70
C GLU A 154 1.01 -21.04 9.75
N LEU A 155 2.29 -20.65 9.75
CA LEU A 155 3.31 -21.32 8.94
C LEU A 155 3.68 -22.68 9.53
N LEU A 156 3.77 -22.77 10.86
CA LEU A 156 3.96 -24.04 11.56
C LEU A 156 2.78 -24.98 11.28
N ASP A 157 1.54 -24.49 11.41
CA ASP A 157 0.33 -25.26 11.13
C ASP A 157 0.32 -25.76 9.67
N ALA A 158 0.74 -24.93 8.72
CA ALA A 158 0.83 -25.32 7.32
C ALA A 158 1.89 -26.40 7.08
N VAL A 159 3.04 -26.33 7.76
CA VAL A 159 4.08 -27.38 7.71
C VAL A 159 3.57 -28.66 8.34
N ASP A 160 2.89 -28.60 9.47
CA ASP A 160 2.33 -29.76 10.15
C ASP A 160 1.26 -30.46 9.29
N VAL A 161 0.40 -29.72 8.59
CA VAL A 161 -0.55 -30.28 7.64
C VAL A 161 0.18 -30.98 6.48
N ASP A 162 1.25 -30.38 5.95
CA ASP A 162 2.04 -31.00 4.88
C ASP A 162 2.75 -32.27 5.35
N LEU A 163 3.34 -32.26 6.54
CA LEU A 163 3.99 -33.44 7.13
C LEU A 163 2.99 -34.57 7.34
N LYS A 164 1.78 -34.27 7.85
CA LYS A 164 0.70 -35.26 8.00
C LYS A 164 0.30 -35.86 6.65
N ARG A 165 0.16 -35.03 5.62
CA ARG A 165 -0.18 -35.50 4.27
C ARG A 165 0.90 -36.42 3.69
N VAL A 166 2.18 -36.07 3.83
CA VAL A 166 3.30 -36.91 3.35
C VAL A 166 3.31 -38.26 4.08
N GLU A 167 3.02 -38.26 5.38
CA GLU A 167 2.92 -39.49 6.16
C GLU A 167 1.73 -40.35 5.74
N GLU A 168 0.57 -39.75 5.47
CA GLU A 168 -0.60 -40.46 4.94
C GLU A 168 -0.33 -41.06 3.55
N GLU A 169 0.34 -40.33 2.67
CA GLU A 169 0.76 -40.82 1.35
C GLU A 169 1.74 -41.99 1.48
N ARG A 170 2.74 -41.89 2.37
CA ARG A 170 3.69 -42.97 2.67
C ARG A 170 2.98 -44.22 3.17
N GLN A 171 2.04 -44.07 4.11
CA GLN A 171 1.24 -45.19 4.63
C GLN A 171 0.37 -45.84 3.54
N ALA A 172 -0.20 -45.04 2.64
CA ALA A 172 -0.99 -45.55 1.51
C ALA A 172 -0.12 -46.32 0.49
N GLU A 173 1.09 -45.85 0.20
CA GLU A 173 2.06 -46.55 -0.66
C GLU A 173 2.51 -47.88 -0.05
N GLU A 174 2.82 -47.90 1.25
CA GLU A 174 3.17 -49.12 1.98
C GLU A 174 2.01 -50.13 1.95
N ALA A 175 0.78 -49.69 2.23
CA ALA A 175 -0.40 -50.55 2.16
C ALA A 175 -0.66 -51.11 0.76
N ALA A 176 -0.47 -50.29 -0.29
CA ALA A 176 -0.59 -50.73 -1.68
C ALA A 176 0.50 -51.75 -2.07
N TRP A 177 1.72 -51.58 -1.56
CA TRP A 177 2.82 -52.52 -1.78
C TRP A 177 2.50 -53.90 -1.21
N PHE A 178 2.00 -53.97 0.03
CA PHE A 178 1.60 -55.24 0.66
C PHE A 178 0.41 -55.90 -0.06
N THR A 179 -0.55 -55.11 -0.54
CA THR A 179 -1.73 -55.63 -1.27
C THR A 179 -1.34 -56.27 -2.61
N ASN A 180 -0.31 -55.76 -3.29
CA ASN A 180 0.14 -56.28 -4.57
C ASN A 180 1.03 -57.54 -4.46
N GLN A 181 1.48 -57.92 -3.27
CA GLN A 181 2.29 -59.12 -3.07
C GLN A 181 1.48 -60.43 -2.99
N GLU A 182 0.15 -60.38 -2.79
CA GLU A 182 -0.68 -61.58 -2.59
C GLU A 182 -1.05 -62.37 -3.87
N VAL A 183 -0.51 -62.05 -5.06
CA VAL A 183 -0.98 -62.63 -6.35
C VAL A 183 0.07 -63.46 -7.11
N SER A 184 1.20 -63.86 -6.51
CA SER A 184 2.14 -64.78 -7.16
C SER A 184 2.52 -65.95 -6.25
N GLU A 185 1.65 -66.96 -6.19
CA GLU A 185 1.87 -68.22 -5.48
C GLU A 185 2.79 -69.20 -6.25
N SER A 186 3.63 -68.70 -7.16
CA SER A 186 4.43 -69.54 -8.06
C SER A 186 5.85 -69.02 -8.23
N GLU A 187 6.78 -69.73 -7.58
CA GLU A 187 8.25 -69.62 -7.60
C GLU A 187 8.87 -68.82 -6.45
N ALA A 188 9.34 -69.54 -5.44
CA ALA A 188 10.09 -69.01 -4.31
C ALA A 188 11.47 -68.45 -4.76
N PRO A 189 11.77 -67.16 -4.55
CA PRO A 189 13.12 -66.64 -4.62
C PRO A 189 13.77 -66.74 -3.24
N THR A 190 14.69 -67.68 -3.08
CA THR A 190 15.51 -67.84 -1.86
C THR A 190 16.66 -66.84 -1.84
N LEU A 191 16.39 -65.56 -1.58
CA LEU A 191 17.40 -64.60 -1.13
C LEU A 191 16.74 -63.61 -0.16
N LEU A 192 16.93 -63.83 1.14
CA LEU A 192 16.54 -62.87 2.17
C LEU A 192 17.24 -61.54 1.91
N PRO A 193 16.52 -60.40 1.88
CA PRO A 193 17.14 -59.09 1.78
C PRO A 193 18.11 -58.94 2.96
N GLN A 194 19.37 -58.61 2.68
CA GLN A 194 20.29 -58.25 3.73
C GLN A 194 19.75 -57.01 4.44
N GLU A 195 19.64 -57.11 5.75
CA GLU A 195 19.24 -56.07 6.69
C GLU A 195 20.16 -54.86 6.50
N SER A 196 19.79 -53.95 5.60
CA SER A 196 20.51 -52.71 5.40
C SER A 196 20.42 -51.95 6.71
N THR A 197 21.56 -51.55 7.24
CA THR A 197 21.69 -50.73 8.44
C THR A 197 20.95 -49.42 8.18
N LEU A 198 19.68 -49.36 8.58
CA LEU A 198 18.85 -48.16 8.53
C LEU A 198 19.49 -47.16 9.48
N VAL A 199 20.20 -46.19 8.91
CA VAL A 199 20.53 -44.95 9.62
C VAL A 199 19.20 -44.38 10.10
N PRO A 200 19.03 -44.05 11.40
CA PRO A 200 17.81 -43.41 11.86
C PRO A 200 17.60 -42.16 11.01
N GLU A 201 16.48 -42.08 10.28
CA GLU A 201 16.05 -40.82 9.68
C GLU A 201 15.85 -39.83 10.83
N GLU A 202 16.68 -38.78 10.86
CA GLU A 202 16.42 -37.64 11.75
C GLU A 202 15.06 -37.07 11.36
N GLU A 203 14.14 -37.00 12.33
CA GLU A 203 12.85 -36.36 12.12
C GLU A 203 13.08 -34.94 11.58
N PRO A 204 12.35 -34.54 10.51
CA PRO A 204 12.59 -33.26 9.89
C PRO A 204 12.30 -32.12 10.88
N ASP A 205 13.28 -31.22 11.06
CA ASP A 205 13.10 -30.02 11.87
C ASP A 205 12.01 -29.12 11.27
N VAL A 206 10.84 -29.09 11.92
CA VAL A 206 9.66 -28.31 11.52
C VAL A 206 10.02 -26.84 11.31
N VAL A 207 10.93 -26.28 12.10
CA VAL A 207 11.37 -24.88 11.97
C VAL A 207 12.16 -24.68 10.69
N SER A 208 13.02 -25.62 10.32
CA SER A 208 13.78 -25.58 9.07
C SER A 208 12.87 -25.76 7.85
N LEU A 209 11.84 -26.61 7.95
CA LEU A 209 10.82 -26.75 6.90
C LEU A 209 9.97 -25.48 6.75
N ALA A 210 9.60 -24.84 7.86
CA ALA A 210 8.91 -23.56 7.86
C ALA A 210 9.79 -22.49 7.19
N TRP A 211 11.08 -22.40 7.54
CA TRP A 211 12.00 -21.46 6.89
C TRP A 211 12.16 -21.70 5.38
N ALA A 212 12.13 -22.96 4.95
CA ALA A 212 12.19 -23.30 3.53
C ALA A 212 10.97 -22.77 2.74
N LYS A 213 9.82 -22.60 3.39
CA LYS A 213 8.61 -21.99 2.81
C LYS A 213 8.69 -20.46 2.72
N GLU A 214 9.64 -19.81 3.37
CA GLU A 214 9.85 -18.35 3.32
C GLU A 214 10.76 -17.90 2.16
N GLN A 215 11.28 -18.85 1.36
CA GLN A 215 12.29 -18.63 0.33
C GLN A 215 11.72 -18.02 -0.97
N TYR A 216 11.01 -16.90 -0.84
CA TYR A 216 10.37 -16.18 -1.94
C TYR A 216 10.98 -14.80 -2.15
N ILE A 217 11.01 -14.33 -3.40
CA ILE A 217 11.54 -13.02 -3.75
C ILE A 217 10.80 -11.89 -3.01
N SER A 218 9.51 -12.05 -2.72
CA SER A 218 8.71 -11.05 -1.99
C SER A 218 9.19 -10.79 -0.57
N ASN A 219 9.81 -11.78 0.06
CA ASN A 219 10.26 -11.72 1.44
C ASN A 219 11.68 -11.14 1.56
N VAL A 220 12.39 -10.96 0.44
CA VAL A 220 13.72 -10.37 0.45
C VAL A 220 13.70 -8.94 0.99
N CYS A 221 12.67 -8.16 0.65
CA CYS A 221 12.54 -6.79 1.15
C CYS A 221 12.48 -6.72 2.67
N GLU A 222 11.77 -7.66 3.29
CA GLU A 222 11.64 -7.76 4.74
C GLU A 222 12.97 -8.15 5.39
N TYR A 223 13.62 -9.20 4.90
CA TYR A 223 14.77 -9.79 5.57
C TYR A 223 16.11 -9.15 5.21
N LEU A 224 16.27 -8.66 3.98
CA LEU A 224 17.56 -8.19 3.44
C LEU A 224 17.51 -6.75 2.92
N GLY A 225 16.33 -6.14 2.90
CA GLY A 225 16.13 -4.77 2.44
C GLY A 225 15.93 -4.64 0.92
N VAL A 226 15.59 -3.41 0.51
CA VAL A 226 15.21 -3.10 -0.87
C VAL A 226 16.38 -3.24 -1.84
N ASP A 227 17.59 -2.82 -1.47
CA ASP A 227 18.74 -2.86 -2.40
C ASP A 227 19.12 -4.29 -2.80
N GLU A 228 19.12 -5.22 -1.84
CA GLU A 228 19.36 -6.64 -2.11
C GLU A 228 18.21 -7.26 -2.92
N PHE A 229 16.96 -6.82 -2.67
CA PHE A 229 15.82 -7.21 -3.49
C PHE A 229 15.99 -6.79 -4.96
N VAL A 230 16.38 -5.53 -5.22
CA VAL A 230 16.63 -5.02 -6.59
C VAL A 230 17.68 -5.88 -7.29
N SER A 231 18.83 -6.10 -6.65
CA SER A 231 19.93 -6.95 -7.17
C SER A 231 19.48 -8.36 -7.56
N ARG A 232 18.52 -8.94 -6.84
CA ARG A 232 17.98 -10.26 -7.17
C ARG A 232 16.98 -10.21 -8.31
N VAL A 233 16.15 -9.18 -8.37
CA VAL A 233 15.24 -8.96 -9.50
C VAL A 233 16.04 -8.77 -10.79
N GLU A 234 17.15 -8.03 -10.77
CA GLU A 234 18.05 -7.88 -11.93
C GLU A 234 18.57 -9.23 -12.43
N LYS A 235 18.97 -10.13 -11.51
CA LYS A 235 19.43 -11.49 -11.85
C LYS A 235 18.31 -12.36 -12.42
N ILE A 236 17.10 -12.27 -11.86
CA ILE A 236 15.94 -13.05 -12.32
C ILE A 236 15.46 -12.57 -13.70
N THR A 237 15.42 -11.26 -13.91
CA THR A 237 14.93 -10.64 -15.15
C THR A 237 15.99 -10.61 -16.24
N GLY A 238 17.28 -10.62 -15.87
CA GLY A 238 18.41 -10.43 -16.77
C GLY A 238 18.61 -8.99 -17.23
N GLN A 239 18.03 -8.02 -16.52
CA GLN A 239 18.03 -6.59 -16.89
C GLN A 239 18.54 -5.76 -15.71
N PRO A 240 19.47 -4.81 -15.92
CA PRO A 240 19.81 -3.84 -14.90
C PRO A 240 18.65 -2.87 -14.68
N VAL A 241 18.46 -2.44 -13.45
CA VAL A 241 17.44 -1.48 -13.03
C VAL A 241 18.09 -0.10 -12.91
N ASP A 242 17.59 0.87 -13.67
CA ASP A 242 18.09 2.25 -13.62
C ASP A 242 17.41 3.05 -12.51
N TYR A 243 16.11 2.80 -12.29
CA TYR A 243 15.31 3.45 -11.25
C TYR A 243 14.34 2.48 -10.61
N ARG A 244 14.02 2.70 -9.33
CA ARG A 244 12.99 1.98 -8.59
C ARG A 244 11.82 2.88 -8.21
N VAL A 245 10.65 2.28 -8.14
CA VAL A 245 9.40 2.92 -7.74
C VAL A 245 8.71 1.98 -6.75
N LEU A 246 8.58 2.40 -5.49
CA LEU A 246 7.91 1.65 -4.43
C LEU A 246 6.54 2.28 -4.18
N VAL A 247 5.49 1.46 -4.30
CA VAL A 247 4.10 1.89 -4.17
C VAL A 247 3.42 1.06 -3.09
N GLY A 248 3.17 1.65 -1.93
CA GLY A 248 2.37 1.05 -0.87
C GLY A 248 0.88 1.11 -1.15
N PHE A 249 0.10 0.43 -0.32
CA PHE A 249 -1.35 0.30 -0.51
C PHE A 249 -2.08 1.65 -0.56
N SER A 250 -1.79 2.55 0.39
CA SER A 250 -2.37 3.90 0.44
C SER A 250 -2.00 4.74 -0.79
N GLN A 251 -0.75 4.64 -1.23
CA GLN A 251 -0.23 5.41 -2.36
C GLN A 251 -0.86 4.91 -3.66
N ALA A 252 -0.99 3.59 -3.81
CA ALA A 252 -1.73 2.98 -4.93
C ALA A 252 -3.17 3.49 -4.98
N GLN A 253 -3.88 3.57 -3.85
CA GLN A 253 -5.23 4.14 -3.83
C GLN A 253 -5.27 5.61 -4.21
N GLY A 254 -4.31 6.41 -3.73
CA GLY A 254 -4.18 7.82 -4.11
C GLY A 254 -3.93 8.00 -5.61
N VAL A 255 -3.02 7.22 -6.20
CA VAL A 255 -2.74 7.22 -7.64
C VAL A 255 -3.97 6.82 -8.44
N LEU A 256 -4.63 5.71 -8.09
CA LEU A 256 -5.83 5.24 -8.77
C LEU A 256 -6.93 6.30 -8.77
N ARG A 257 -7.13 6.97 -7.63
CA ARG A 257 -8.10 8.06 -7.49
C ARG A 257 -7.73 9.28 -8.33
N ALA A 258 -6.45 9.67 -8.38
CA ALA A 258 -5.98 10.75 -9.23
C ALA A 258 -6.21 10.46 -10.73
N LEU A 259 -6.16 9.18 -11.11
CA LEU A 259 -6.45 8.68 -12.45
C LEU A 259 -7.94 8.34 -12.67
N SER A 260 -8.82 8.74 -11.73
CA SER A 260 -10.28 8.54 -11.77
C SER A 260 -10.76 7.08 -11.78
N TYR A 261 -9.93 6.13 -11.35
CA TYR A 261 -10.39 4.76 -11.07
C TYR A 261 -11.10 4.68 -9.72
N ASP A 262 -12.01 3.71 -9.59
CA ASP A 262 -12.49 3.27 -8.28
C ASP A 262 -11.39 2.45 -7.58
N PRO A 263 -10.73 2.98 -6.52
CA PRO A 263 -9.55 2.33 -5.96
C PRO A 263 -9.87 0.97 -5.34
N THR A 264 -11.04 0.83 -4.72
CA THR A 264 -11.45 -0.38 -4.02
C THR A 264 -11.63 -1.54 -5.00
N THR A 265 -12.48 -1.39 -6.01
CA THR A 265 -12.74 -2.44 -7.00
C THR A 265 -11.49 -2.75 -7.83
N THR A 266 -10.73 -1.70 -8.20
CA THR A 266 -9.48 -1.89 -8.97
C THR A 266 -8.46 -2.70 -8.18
N LEU A 267 -8.23 -2.37 -6.90
CA LEU A 267 -7.29 -3.15 -6.07
C LEU A 267 -7.82 -4.54 -5.74
N GLN A 268 -9.14 -4.72 -5.58
CA GLN A 268 -9.72 -6.06 -5.44
C GLN A 268 -9.40 -6.93 -6.65
N TYR A 269 -9.52 -6.39 -7.87
CA TYR A 269 -9.10 -7.06 -9.09
C TYR A 269 -7.59 -7.34 -9.11
N LEU A 270 -6.75 -6.31 -8.91
CA LEU A 270 -5.29 -6.42 -9.01
C LEU A 270 -4.66 -7.31 -7.94
N ARG A 271 -5.31 -7.46 -6.78
CA ARG A 271 -4.83 -8.31 -5.68
C ARG A 271 -5.39 -9.73 -5.74
N HIS A 272 -6.38 -9.99 -6.59
CA HIS A 272 -7.02 -11.29 -6.68
C HIS A 272 -6.07 -12.34 -7.27
N ARG A 273 -6.08 -13.54 -6.68
CA ARG A 273 -5.28 -14.69 -7.14
C ARG A 273 -5.96 -16.04 -6.97
N LYS A 274 -6.79 -16.19 -5.94
CA LYS A 274 -7.23 -17.51 -5.44
C LYS A 274 -8.10 -18.29 -6.44
N SER A 275 -8.81 -17.62 -7.35
CA SER A 275 -9.65 -18.31 -8.34
C SER A 275 -9.03 -18.41 -9.73
N TYR A 276 -7.78 -17.97 -9.92
CA TYR A 276 -7.04 -18.22 -11.15
C TYR A 276 -6.36 -19.59 -11.12
N ALA A 277 -6.38 -20.29 -12.26
CA ALA A 277 -5.73 -21.59 -12.37
C ALA A 277 -4.20 -21.52 -12.15
N LEU A 278 -3.56 -20.44 -12.59
CA LEU A 278 -2.13 -20.18 -12.37
C LEU A 278 -1.85 -19.32 -11.11
N GLY A 279 -2.87 -19.07 -10.29
CA GLY A 279 -2.75 -18.34 -9.03
C GLY A 279 -2.03 -16.99 -9.15
N ASP A 280 -0.91 -16.87 -8.45
CA ASP A 280 -0.11 -15.65 -8.40
C ASP A 280 0.55 -15.28 -9.73
N VAL A 281 0.91 -16.28 -10.55
CA VAL A 281 1.49 -16.03 -11.89
C VAL A 281 0.50 -15.25 -12.75
N GLN A 282 -0.78 -15.65 -12.74
CA GLN A 282 -1.84 -14.94 -13.45
C GLN A 282 -2.07 -13.54 -12.86
N ARG A 283 -2.06 -13.40 -11.53
CA ARG A 283 -2.20 -12.10 -10.87
C ARG A 283 -1.10 -11.13 -11.29
N SER A 284 0.15 -11.56 -11.20
CA SER A 284 1.33 -10.79 -11.61
C SER A 284 1.23 -10.37 -13.08
N TYR A 285 0.83 -11.28 -13.96
CA TYR A 285 0.64 -10.95 -15.37
C TYR A 285 -0.49 -9.93 -15.60
N ASN A 286 -1.66 -10.09 -14.96
CA ASN A 286 -2.77 -9.13 -15.07
C ASN A 286 -2.39 -7.73 -14.57
N GLN A 287 -1.56 -7.64 -13.53
CA GLN A 287 -1.03 -6.36 -13.07
C GLN A 287 -0.17 -5.69 -14.14
N SER A 288 0.64 -6.47 -14.88
CA SER A 288 1.43 -5.92 -15.99
C SER A 288 0.56 -5.40 -17.13
N LEU A 289 -0.53 -6.12 -17.46
CA LEU A 289 -1.52 -5.66 -18.45
C LEU A 289 -2.23 -4.38 -17.98
N PHE A 290 -2.52 -4.27 -16.68
CA PHE A 290 -3.07 -3.03 -16.13
C PHE A 290 -2.08 -1.85 -16.27
N LEU A 291 -0.78 -2.06 -16.06
CA LEU A 291 0.24 -1.03 -16.27
C LEU A 291 0.36 -0.63 -17.76
N GLU A 292 0.25 -1.59 -18.68
CA GLU A 292 0.10 -1.31 -20.11
C GLU A 292 -1.16 -0.46 -20.37
N ASP A 293 -2.31 -0.84 -19.82
CA ASP A 293 -3.56 -0.11 -20.00
C ASP A 293 -3.47 1.34 -19.48
N LEU A 294 -2.73 1.57 -18.39
CA LEU A 294 -2.44 2.93 -17.90
C LEU A 294 -1.62 3.74 -18.91
N LEU A 295 -0.55 3.15 -19.46
CA LEU A 295 0.31 3.79 -20.45
C LEU A 295 -0.48 4.15 -21.72
N VAL A 296 -1.31 3.23 -22.21
CA VAL A 296 -2.04 3.40 -23.46
C VAL A 296 -3.23 4.37 -23.28
N HIS A 297 -4.03 4.17 -22.22
CA HIS A 297 -5.35 4.78 -22.10
C HIS A 297 -5.47 5.89 -21.04
N ARG A 298 -4.48 6.09 -20.16
CA ARG A 298 -4.59 7.05 -19.04
C ARG A 298 -3.49 8.09 -18.97
N ILE A 299 -2.41 7.93 -19.73
CA ILE A 299 -1.30 8.88 -19.69
C ILE A 299 -1.71 10.33 -20.05
N ASP A 300 -2.75 10.51 -20.89
CA ASP A 300 -3.33 11.82 -21.23
C ASP A 300 -3.89 12.56 -20.03
N MET A 301 -4.45 11.82 -19.08
CA MET A 301 -4.97 12.42 -17.86
C MET A 301 -3.85 12.98 -17.01
N VAL A 302 -2.73 12.26 -16.91
CA VAL A 302 -1.55 12.73 -16.15
C VAL A 302 -0.96 13.97 -16.79
N ASP A 303 -0.79 13.99 -18.11
CA ASP A 303 -0.23 15.15 -18.81
C ASP A 303 -1.16 16.38 -18.74
N ALA A 304 -2.48 16.17 -18.75
CA ALA A 304 -3.46 17.23 -18.61
C ALA A 304 -3.50 17.87 -17.21
N LEU A 305 -2.92 17.23 -16.19
CA LEU A 305 -2.84 17.81 -14.85
C LEU A 305 -1.92 19.06 -14.85
N PRO A 306 -2.24 20.10 -14.06
CA PRO A 306 -1.30 21.17 -13.79
C PRO A 306 0.04 20.63 -13.30
N LYS A 307 1.17 21.27 -13.68
CA LYS A 307 2.52 20.82 -13.27
C LYS A 307 2.65 20.61 -11.76
N THR A 308 2.02 21.46 -10.96
CA THR A 308 2.00 21.33 -9.49
C THR A 308 1.28 20.06 -9.01
N ALA A 309 0.19 19.67 -9.68
CA ALA A 309 -0.52 18.43 -9.39
C ALA A 309 0.27 17.20 -9.86
N GLN A 310 0.97 17.28 -11.00
CA GLN A 310 1.88 16.22 -11.42
C GLN A 310 3.04 16.03 -10.43
N PHE A 311 3.59 17.12 -9.92
CA PHE A 311 4.63 17.10 -8.90
C PHE A 311 4.12 16.52 -7.58
N ALA A 312 2.91 16.89 -7.15
CA ALA A 312 2.27 16.29 -5.98
C ALA A 312 2.02 14.78 -6.15
N LEU A 313 1.59 14.34 -7.34
CA LEU A 313 1.40 12.92 -7.65
C LEU A 313 2.73 12.16 -7.65
N TYR A 314 3.80 12.76 -8.17
CA TYR A 314 5.15 12.22 -8.11
C TYR A 314 5.62 12.05 -6.66
N HIS A 315 5.38 13.03 -5.80
CA HIS A 315 5.72 12.98 -4.37
C HIS A 315 4.87 12.03 -3.54
N LEU A 316 3.78 11.50 -4.10
CA LEU A 316 2.99 10.46 -3.45
C LEU A 316 3.74 9.12 -3.42
N ILE A 317 4.64 8.90 -4.38
CA ILE A 317 5.31 7.62 -4.59
C ILE A 317 6.77 7.73 -4.15
N ASP A 318 7.31 6.65 -3.57
CA ASP A 318 8.72 6.56 -3.22
C ASP A 318 9.53 6.11 -4.45
N THR A 319 10.44 6.96 -4.93
CA THR A 319 11.27 6.68 -6.10
C THR A 319 12.60 7.40 -6.03
N ASP A 320 13.63 6.78 -6.61
CA ASP A 320 14.93 7.40 -6.88
C ASP A 320 15.03 8.05 -8.27
N MET A 321 13.96 7.96 -9.09
CA MET A 321 13.91 8.59 -10.42
C MET A 321 13.79 10.09 -10.29
N PRO A 322 14.71 10.89 -10.84
CA PRO A 322 14.57 12.35 -10.85
C PRO A 322 13.27 12.82 -11.52
N TYR A 323 12.62 13.83 -10.94
CA TYR A 323 11.34 14.35 -11.46
C TYR A 323 11.41 14.81 -12.93
N ASN A 324 12.54 15.37 -13.36
CA ASN A 324 12.74 15.79 -14.75
C ASN A 324 12.79 14.61 -15.73
N VAL A 325 13.32 13.47 -15.30
CA VAL A 325 13.29 12.20 -16.05
C VAL A 325 11.86 11.67 -16.14
N ALA A 326 11.13 11.62 -15.01
CA ALA A 326 9.73 11.19 -14.98
C ALA A 326 8.86 12.03 -15.93
N ARG A 327 9.03 13.36 -15.90
CA ARG A 327 8.38 14.31 -16.83
C ARG A 327 8.76 14.04 -18.29
N GLY A 328 10.02 13.72 -18.57
CA GLY A 328 10.48 13.38 -19.91
C GLY A 328 9.91 12.07 -20.44
N LEU A 329 9.69 11.08 -19.57
CA LEU A 329 9.03 9.84 -19.92
C LEU A 329 7.53 10.02 -20.16
N ILE A 330 6.84 10.87 -19.37
CA ILE A 330 5.43 11.25 -19.64
C ILE A 330 5.31 11.94 -21.01
N ALA A 331 6.18 12.92 -21.29
CA ALA A 331 6.20 13.62 -22.56
C ALA A 331 6.51 12.69 -23.75
N TRP A 332 7.45 11.76 -23.57
CA TRP A 332 7.71 10.72 -24.58
C TRP A 332 6.47 9.85 -24.78
N ALA A 333 5.89 9.31 -23.69
CA ALA A 333 4.75 8.41 -23.76
C ALA A 333 3.59 9.04 -24.54
N GLN A 334 3.31 10.32 -24.31
CA GLN A 334 2.30 11.09 -25.04
C GLN A 334 2.42 11.02 -26.57
N THR A 335 3.65 11.06 -27.07
CA THR A 335 3.96 11.11 -28.51
C THR A 335 4.42 9.78 -29.08
N SER A 336 4.54 8.76 -28.23
CA SER A 336 5.10 7.46 -28.58
C SER A 336 4.14 6.62 -29.42
N LYS A 337 4.69 5.97 -30.45
CA LYS A 337 3.95 4.98 -31.25
C LYS A 337 3.55 3.73 -30.46
N ALA A 338 4.16 3.50 -29.30
CA ALA A 338 3.79 2.38 -28.44
C ALA A 338 2.34 2.47 -27.95
N ARG A 339 1.76 3.68 -27.89
CA ARG A 339 0.34 3.89 -27.55
C ARG A 339 -0.62 3.44 -28.65
N GLU A 340 -0.21 3.57 -29.90
CA GLU A 340 -1.07 3.30 -31.06
C GLU A 340 -0.94 1.86 -31.56
N ASP A 341 0.23 1.25 -31.37
CA ASP A 341 0.55 -0.09 -31.85
C ASP A 341 1.02 -0.98 -30.71
N THR A 342 0.11 -1.80 -30.17
CA THR A 342 0.38 -2.73 -29.06
C THR A 342 1.47 -3.75 -29.38
N LYS A 343 1.84 -3.97 -30.66
CA LYS A 343 2.98 -4.84 -31.01
C LYS A 343 4.33 -4.28 -30.57
N ARG A 344 4.38 -2.99 -30.23
CA ARG A 344 5.54 -2.31 -29.66
C ARG A 344 5.63 -2.50 -28.15
N ILE A 345 4.60 -3.08 -27.55
CA ILE A 345 4.55 -3.45 -26.15
C ILE A 345 4.67 -4.97 -26.08
N THR A 346 5.60 -5.46 -25.26
CA THR A 346 5.81 -6.90 -25.09
C THR A 346 5.76 -7.27 -23.62
N HIS A 347 5.12 -8.40 -23.32
CA HIS A 347 5.03 -8.93 -21.96
C HIS A 347 5.78 -10.26 -21.86
N ARG A 348 6.48 -10.46 -20.76
CA ARG A 348 6.99 -11.77 -20.37
C ARG A 348 7.01 -11.94 -18.85
N THR A 349 6.77 -13.16 -18.40
CA THR A 349 6.92 -13.53 -16.99
C THR A 349 8.32 -14.07 -16.75
N ALA A 350 9.00 -13.58 -15.72
CA ALA A 350 10.27 -14.12 -15.24
C ALA A 350 10.08 -14.93 -13.94
N PRO A 351 10.81 -16.04 -13.74
CA PRO A 351 11.81 -16.62 -14.64
C PRO A 351 11.17 -17.21 -15.91
N ALA A 352 11.96 -17.39 -16.98
CA ALA A 352 11.48 -17.85 -18.29
C ALA A 352 10.84 -19.26 -18.27
N THR A 353 11.06 -20.03 -17.20
CA THR A 353 10.41 -21.33 -16.95
C THR A 353 8.96 -21.20 -16.47
N THR A 354 8.50 -19.99 -16.14
CA THR A 354 7.15 -19.74 -15.64
C THR A 354 6.12 -19.99 -16.76
N PRO A 355 5.00 -20.69 -16.48
CA PRO A 355 3.94 -20.90 -17.46
C PRO A 355 3.37 -19.60 -18.03
N HIS A 356 2.94 -19.64 -19.28
CA HIS A 356 2.28 -18.51 -19.93
C HIS A 356 0.90 -18.26 -19.32
N ALA A 357 0.63 -17.02 -18.97
CA ALA A 357 -0.63 -16.56 -18.41
C ALA A 357 -1.61 -16.14 -19.51
N GLN A 358 -2.89 -16.02 -19.16
CA GLN A 358 -3.92 -15.57 -20.10
C GLN A 358 -3.98 -14.04 -20.11
N ASP A 359 -4.28 -13.45 -21.27
CA ASP A 359 -4.51 -12.00 -21.38
C ASP A 359 -5.89 -11.66 -20.82
N ILE A 360 -5.93 -11.21 -19.55
CA ILE A 360 -7.14 -10.78 -18.86
C ILE A 360 -6.93 -9.32 -18.48
N HIS A 361 -7.55 -8.40 -19.22
CA HIS A 361 -7.50 -6.97 -18.93
C HIS A 361 -8.55 -6.55 -17.91
N TYR A 362 -8.25 -5.47 -17.20
CA TYR A 362 -9.21 -4.80 -16.33
C TYR A 362 -10.22 -4.02 -17.19
N ASN A 363 -11.51 -4.26 -16.99
CA ASN A 363 -12.56 -3.50 -17.65
C ASN A 363 -13.21 -2.57 -16.63
N GLU A 364 -12.94 -1.28 -16.73
CA GLU A 364 -13.48 -0.27 -15.81
C GLU A 364 -15.02 -0.22 -15.83
N ASP A 365 -15.63 -0.22 -17.02
CA ASP A 365 -17.08 -0.15 -17.19
C ASP A 365 -17.79 -1.38 -16.60
N ALA A 366 -17.08 -2.50 -16.49
CA ALA A 366 -17.58 -3.77 -15.96
C ALA A 366 -16.84 -4.21 -14.69
N ALA A 367 -16.14 -3.31 -13.99
CA ALA A 367 -15.18 -3.69 -12.95
C ALA A 367 -15.85 -4.46 -11.80
N ALA A 368 -17.00 -3.98 -11.34
CA ALA A 368 -17.78 -4.62 -10.28
C ALA A 368 -18.26 -6.02 -10.68
N GLU A 369 -18.68 -6.20 -11.95
CA GLU A 369 -19.11 -7.51 -12.47
C GLU A 369 -17.93 -8.47 -12.61
N GLN A 370 -16.77 -7.98 -13.08
CA GLN A 370 -15.54 -8.75 -13.16
C GLN A 370 -15.13 -9.28 -11.78
N VAL A 371 -15.07 -8.40 -10.78
CA VAL A 371 -14.74 -8.79 -9.40
C VAL A 371 -15.78 -9.74 -8.81
N ALA A 372 -17.08 -9.48 -9.03
CA ALA A 372 -18.15 -10.37 -8.58
C ALA A 372 -18.01 -11.78 -9.18
N THR A 373 -17.62 -11.89 -10.44
CA THR A 373 -17.35 -13.17 -11.11
C THR A 373 -16.16 -13.89 -10.48
N LEU A 374 -15.08 -13.17 -10.17
CA LEU A 374 -13.91 -13.74 -9.50
C LEU A 374 -14.26 -14.29 -8.11
N TYR A 375 -15.10 -13.57 -7.35
CA TYR A 375 -15.60 -13.99 -6.04
C TYR A 375 -16.58 -15.16 -6.14
N ALA A 376 -17.46 -15.18 -7.14
CA ALA A 376 -18.36 -16.32 -7.38
C ALA A 376 -17.57 -17.61 -7.64
N ARG A 377 -16.50 -17.53 -8.44
CA ARG A 377 -15.58 -18.66 -8.64
C ARG A 377 -14.89 -19.06 -7.36
N LEU A 378 -14.41 -18.10 -6.56
CA LEU A 378 -13.75 -18.40 -5.29
C LEU A 378 -14.69 -19.11 -4.32
N ARG A 379 -15.95 -18.68 -4.21
CA ARG A 379 -16.97 -19.31 -3.35
C ARG A 379 -17.30 -20.75 -3.75
N ALA A 380 -17.06 -21.13 -5.00
CA ALA A 380 -17.23 -22.51 -5.44
C ALA A 380 -16.18 -23.45 -4.80
N TYR A 381 -14.98 -22.94 -4.51
CA TYR A 381 -13.90 -23.67 -3.86
C TYR A 381 -13.89 -23.48 -2.34
N ASP A 382 -14.17 -22.26 -1.88
CA ASP A 382 -14.19 -21.86 -0.49
C ASP A 382 -15.55 -21.25 -0.15
N ARG A 383 -16.49 -22.08 0.33
CA ARG A 383 -17.84 -21.65 0.68
C ARG A 383 -17.88 -20.69 1.87
N SER A 384 -16.82 -20.64 2.67
CA SER A 384 -16.73 -19.75 3.82
C SER A 384 -16.27 -18.34 3.45
N PHE A 385 -15.81 -18.14 2.21
CA PHE A 385 -15.31 -16.84 1.75
C PHE A 385 -16.38 -15.74 1.79
N THR A 386 -16.15 -14.76 2.65
CA THR A 386 -16.91 -13.52 2.76
C THR A 386 -16.03 -12.32 2.47
N VAL A 387 -16.65 -11.26 1.95
CA VAL A 387 -15.99 -9.96 1.79
C VAL A 387 -16.41 -9.13 3.00
N THR A 388 -15.44 -8.76 3.82
CA THR A 388 -15.67 -7.96 5.03
C THR A 388 -15.36 -6.51 4.73
N ASP A 389 -16.25 -5.61 5.14
CA ASP A 389 -15.97 -4.18 5.14
C ASP A 389 -15.00 -3.85 6.29
N VAL A 390 -13.83 -3.33 5.92
CA VAL A 390 -12.76 -2.97 6.84
C VAL A 390 -12.76 -1.48 7.20
N GLN A 391 -13.59 -0.66 6.55
CA GLN A 391 -13.64 0.79 6.78
C GLN A 391 -13.93 1.14 8.25
N PRO A 392 -14.91 0.51 8.95
CA PRO A 392 -15.17 0.84 10.36
C PRO A 392 -13.97 0.58 11.28
N THR A 393 -13.26 -0.53 11.06
CA THR A 393 -12.07 -0.92 11.83
C THR A 393 -10.87 -0.01 11.53
N LEU A 394 -10.77 0.48 10.29
CA LEU A 394 -9.75 1.43 9.90
C LEU A 394 -9.98 2.80 10.56
N LEU A 395 -11.20 3.33 10.44
CA LEU A 395 -11.62 4.60 11.04
C LEU A 395 -11.42 4.60 12.55
N ALA A 396 -11.91 3.56 13.24
CA ALA A 396 -11.79 3.44 14.69
C ALA A 396 -10.32 3.40 15.18
N TYR A 397 -9.39 2.91 14.35
CA TYR A 397 -7.98 2.97 14.68
C TYR A 397 -7.38 4.35 14.48
N ILE A 398 -7.69 5.01 13.36
CA ILE A 398 -7.19 6.36 13.06
C ILE A 398 -7.64 7.30 14.18
N GLN A 399 -8.94 7.30 14.49
CA GLN A 399 -9.53 8.10 15.57
C GLN A 399 -8.87 7.82 16.92
N ARG A 400 -8.54 6.55 17.21
CA ARG A 400 -7.83 6.18 18.43
C ARG A 400 -6.43 6.78 18.49
N GLN A 401 -5.68 6.72 17.39
CA GLN A 401 -4.33 7.30 17.32
C GLN A 401 -4.36 8.83 17.39
N GLU A 402 -5.29 9.48 16.70
CA GLU A 402 -5.53 10.92 16.80
C GLU A 402 -5.84 11.34 18.24
N THR A 403 -6.73 10.59 18.92
CA THR A 403 -7.06 10.83 20.33
C THR A 403 -5.84 10.64 21.24
N TYR A 404 -5.03 9.61 21.00
CA TYR A 404 -3.79 9.41 21.77
C TYR A 404 -2.80 10.55 21.56
N ALA A 405 -2.60 10.98 20.32
CA ALA A 405 -1.71 12.07 19.97
C ALA A 405 -2.17 13.39 20.58
N TYR A 406 -3.46 13.71 20.46
CA TYR A 406 -4.06 14.90 21.07
C TYR A 406 -3.84 14.93 22.59
N ASN A 407 -4.18 13.84 23.29
CA ASN A 407 -3.99 13.78 24.74
C ASN A 407 -2.51 13.88 25.14
N ALA A 408 -1.59 13.34 24.34
CA ALA A 408 -0.17 13.49 24.59
C ALA A 408 0.27 14.97 24.44
N LEU A 409 -0.20 15.67 23.41
CA LEU A 409 0.08 17.11 23.20
C LEU A 409 -0.46 17.98 24.33
N VAL A 410 -1.69 17.72 24.80
CA VAL A 410 -2.30 18.44 25.94
C VAL A 410 -1.49 18.28 27.23
N ASN A 411 -0.78 17.14 27.37
CA ASN A 411 0.09 16.86 28.51
C ASN A 411 1.56 17.27 28.29
N GLY A 412 1.88 17.94 27.17
CA GLY A 412 3.25 18.34 26.83
C GLY A 412 4.17 17.22 26.34
N ASP A 413 3.64 16.01 26.12
CA ASP A 413 4.41 14.83 25.69
C ASP A 413 4.47 14.71 24.16
N LYS A 414 5.31 15.55 23.54
CA LYS A 414 5.44 15.64 22.08
C LYS A 414 5.98 14.37 21.42
N ASP A 415 6.85 13.64 22.11
CA ASP A 415 7.49 12.45 21.54
C ASP A 415 6.46 11.33 21.44
N ARG A 416 5.62 11.16 22.46
CA ARG A 416 4.50 10.21 22.41
C ARG A 416 3.45 10.59 21.37
N ALA A 417 3.18 11.89 21.19
CA ALA A 417 2.29 12.35 20.12
C ALA A 417 2.85 12.01 18.74
N ARG A 418 4.17 12.24 18.53
CA ARG A 418 4.87 11.89 17.31
C ARG A 418 4.83 10.38 17.06
N ASP A 419 5.12 9.56 18.06
CA ASP A 419 5.07 8.09 17.94
C ASP A 419 3.69 7.56 17.55
N ALA A 420 2.61 8.21 18.00
CA ALA A 420 1.25 7.84 17.63
C ALA A 420 0.89 8.25 16.18
N LEU A 421 1.35 9.42 15.72
CA LEU A 421 1.00 9.95 14.39
C LEU A 421 1.92 9.46 13.27
N GLN A 422 3.20 9.25 13.56
CA GLN A 422 4.20 8.92 12.54
C GLN A 422 3.77 7.73 11.68
N PRO A 423 3.23 6.62 12.22
CA PRO A 423 2.76 5.52 11.39
C PRO A 423 1.60 5.90 10.46
N LEU A 424 0.72 6.83 10.86
CA LEU A 424 -0.38 7.30 10.02
C LEU A 424 0.13 8.16 8.86
N ILE A 425 1.14 8.99 9.14
CA ILE A 425 1.78 9.91 8.18
C ILE A 425 2.61 9.11 7.17
N ASP A 426 3.51 8.26 7.66
CA ASP A 426 4.39 7.43 6.82
C ASP A 426 3.58 6.54 5.87
N GLN A 427 2.47 5.97 6.38
CA GLN A 427 1.59 5.12 5.58
C GLN A 427 0.53 5.92 4.81
N GLN A 428 0.43 7.24 4.99
CA GLN A 428 -0.63 8.09 4.43
C GLN A 428 -2.03 7.47 4.55
N ILE A 429 -2.34 6.94 5.74
CA ILE A 429 -3.43 5.99 5.95
C ILE A 429 -4.81 6.53 5.56
N TRP A 430 -4.97 7.86 5.58
CA TRP A 430 -6.21 8.53 5.14
C TRP A 430 -6.55 8.23 3.68
N GLN A 431 -5.58 7.95 2.81
CA GLN A 431 -5.84 7.61 1.41
C GLN A 431 -6.72 6.34 1.25
N GLN A 432 -6.74 5.50 2.28
CA GLN A 432 -7.53 4.28 2.36
C GLN A 432 -8.99 4.48 2.76
N ILE A 433 -9.34 5.70 3.18
CA ILE A 433 -10.72 6.07 3.46
C ILE A 433 -11.44 6.30 2.13
N GLU A 434 -12.54 5.57 1.95
CA GLU A 434 -13.32 5.60 0.70
C GLU A 434 -14.07 6.92 0.54
N GLU A 435 -14.79 7.33 1.58
CA GLU A 435 -15.57 8.57 1.57
C GLU A 435 -14.65 9.80 1.52
N ALA A 436 -14.97 10.74 0.63
CA ALA A 436 -14.06 11.82 0.29
C ALA A 436 -13.97 12.89 1.38
N THR A 437 -15.09 13.19 2.03
CA THR A 437 -15.18 14.19 3.09
C THR A 437 -14.43 13.72 4.34
N GLU A 438 -14.66 12.48 4.78
CA GLU A 438 -14.03 11.84 5.93
C GLU A 438 -12.53 11.68 5.70
N ARG A 439 -12.11 11.27 4.49
CA ARG A 439 -10.69 11.25 4.12
C ARG A 439 -10.03 12.62 4.28
N GLN A 440 -10.71 13.68 3.80
CA GLN A 440 -10.21 15.05 3.90
C GLN A 440 -10.12 15.49 5.36
N THR A 441 -11.16 15.27 6.16
CA THR A 441 -11.19 15.59 7.58
C THR A 441 -10.05 14.92 8.34
N ILE A 442 -9.80 13.62 8.10
CA ILE A 442 -8.70 12.89 8.73
C ILE A 442 -7.34 13.46 8.32
N MET A 443 -7.14 13.70 7.01
CA MET A 443 -5.90 14.30 6.51
C MET A 443 -5.62 15.66 7.16
N GLU A 444 -6.64 16.52 7.24
CA GLU A 444 -6.53 17.84 7.87
C GLU A 444 -6.23 17.74 9.37
N THR A 445 -6.89 16.80 10.07
CA THR A 445 -6.68 16.55 11.50
C THR A 445 -5.25 16.10 11.78
N ILE A 446 -4.74 15.12 11.03
CA ILE A 446 -3.35 14.65 11.15
C ILE A 446 -2.37 15.79 10.88
N ALA A 447 -2.58 16.57 9.82
CA ALA A 447 -1.69 17.69 9.47
C ALA A 447 -1.66 18.78 10.55
N ILE A 448 -2.78 19.06 11.20
CA ILE A 448 -2.86 20.02 12.31
C ILE A 448 -2.12 19.48 13.55
N LEU A 449 -2.30 18.21 13.89
CA LEU A 449 -1.60 17.60 15.02
C LEU A 449 -0.09 17.53 14.79
N GLU A 450 0.35 17.19 13.58
CA GLU A 450 1.76 17.20 13.18
C GLU A 450 2.38 18.60 13.25
N SER A 451 1.67 19.60 12.70
CA SER A 451 2.10 21.00 12.76
C SER A 451 2.24 21.48 14.20
N THR A 452 1.34 21.05 15.09
CA THR A 452 1.39 21.34 16.51
C THR A 452 2.66 20.76 17.17
N ILE A 453 3.04 19.52 16.82
CA ILE A 453 4.29 18.91 17.30
C ILE A 453 5.49 19.78 16.90
N SER A 454 5.53 20.26 15.65
CA SER A 454 6.60 21.14 15.17
C SER A 454 6.63 22.49 15.91
N TRP A 455 5.46 23.02 16.27
CA TRP A 455 5.36 24.27 17.03
C TRP A 455 5.90 24.18 18.45
N PHE A 456 5.84 23.01 19.11
CA PHE A 456 6.51 22.80 20.40
C PHE A 456 8.04 23.00 20.31
N GLU A 457 8.63 22.96 19.11
CA GLU A 457 10.05 23.23 18.91
C GLU A 457 10.34 24.73 18.75
N THR A 458 9.30 25.54 18.50
CA THR A 458 9.42 26.96 18.16
C THR A 458 8.80 27.89 19.22
N PHE A 459 7.72 27.47 19.86
CA PHE A 459 6.94 28.25 20.83
C PHE A 459 7.01 27.63 22.23
N ASN A 460 6.62 28.38 23.25
CA ASN A 460 6.49 27.81 24.59
C ASN A 460 5.26 26.89 24.69
N GLU A 461 5.26 26.01 25.70
CA GLU A 461 4.26 24.96 25.89
C GLU A 461 2.83 25.51 26.01
N GLU A 462 2.63 26.59 26.78
CA GLU A 462 1.32 27.21 26.99
C GLU A 462 0.73 27.78 25.69
N GLN A 463 1.55 28.51 24.91
CA GLN A 463 1.14 29.05 23.61
C GLN A 463 0.84 27.94 22.60
N THR A 464 1.63 26.86 22.61
CA THR A 464 1.44 25.76 21.67
C THR A 464 0.14 25.01 21.94
N ILE A 465 -0.16 24.72 23.21
CA ILE A 465 -1.40 24.07 23.63
C ILE A 465 -2.62 24.93 23.25
N GLU A 466 -2.57 26.25 23.50
CA GLU A 466 -3.67 27.15 23.17
C GLU A 466 -3.97 27.21 21.66
N ILE A 467 -2.92 27.29 20.82
CA ILE A 467 -3.07 27.26 19.36
C ILE A 467 -3.67 25.93 18.91
N ALA A 468 -3.13 24.80 19.40
CA ALA A 468 -3.58 23.47 19.04
C ALA A 468 -5.06 23.24 19.37
N THR A 469 -5.47 23.58 20.60
CA THR A 469 -6.87 23.47 21.02
C THR A 469 -7.79 24.36 20.16
N SER A 470 -7.35 25.57 19.80
CA SER A 470 -8.14 26.46 18.95
C SER A 470 -8.36 25.91 17.54
N MET A 471 -7.34 25.27 16.95
CA MET A 471 -7.41 24.67 15.62
C MET A 471 -8.27 23.42 15.61
N ILE A 472 -8.11 22.53 16.59
CA ILE A 472 -8.89 21.29 16.68
C ILE A 472 -10.37 21.61 16.90
N TRP A 473 -10.70 22.55 17.79
CA TRP A 473 -12.08 23.01 17.94
C TRP A 473 -12.66 23.64 16.67
N SER A 474 -11.84 24.24 15.81
CA SER A 474 -12.32 24.78 14.54
C SER A 474 -12.63 23.69 13.50
N LEU A 475 -12.00 22.51 13.60
CA LEU A 475 -12.29 21.36 12.75
C LEU A 475 -13.56 20.62 13.20
N GLU A 476 -13.79 20.50 14.51
CA GLU A 476 -14.97 19.79 15.06
C GLU A 476 -16.29 20.56 14.87
N LEU A 477 -16.21 21.87 14.61
CA LEU A 477 -17.37 22.67 14.24
C LEU A 477 -17.71 22.44 12.77
N GLU A 478 -18.49 21.39 12.49
CA GLU A 478 -19.28 21.31 11.26
C GLU A 478 -20.04 22.64 11.10
N ASP A 479 -19.87 23.28 9.94
CA ASP A 479 -20.29 24.65 9.62
C ASP A 479 -19.50 25.78 10.31
N GLY A 480 -18.29 26.05 9.83
CA GLY A 480 -17.84 27.39 9.45
C GLY A 480 -18.31 28.56 10.31
N SER A 481 -18.27 28.43 11.65
CA SER A 481 -18.70 29.54 12.49
C SER A 481 -17.63 30.61 12.37
N GLU A 482 -18.00 31.79 11.88
CA GLU A 482 -17.16 32.99 11.89
C GLU A 482 -16.48 33.16 13.26
N PHE A 483 -17.12 32.70 14.32
CA PHE A 483 -16.61 32.67 15.68
C PHE A 483 -15.31 31.86 15.88
N ALA A 484 -15.18 30.67 15.28
CA ALA A 484 -13.96 29.88 15.39
C ALA A 484 -12.79 30.52 14.62
N ILE A 485 -13.09 31.06 13.44
CA ILE A 485 -12.12 31.79 12.60
C ILE A 485 -11.67 33.08 13.28
N ASP A 486 -12.58 33.88 13.83
CA ASP A 486 -12.27 35.11 14.56
C ASP A 486 -11.41 34.83 15.80
N ARG A 487 -11.67 33.74 16.52
CA ARG A 487 -10.88 33.36 17.69
C ARG A 487 -9.47 32.93 17.30
N ILE A 488 -9.31 32.15 16.24
CA ILE A 488 -8.01 31.79 15.67
C ILE A 488 -7.26 33.05 15.21
N GLN A 489 -7.93 33.96 14.50
CA GLN A 489 -7.33 35.21 14.03
C GLN A 489 -6.90 36.13 15.18
N GLN A 490 -7.73 36.28 16.22
CA GLN A 490 -7.37 37.04 17.42
C GLN A 490 -6.15 36.44 18.13
N HIS A 491 -6.09 35.12 18.27
CA HIS A 491 -4.96 34.46 18.92
C HIS A 491 -3.67 34.55 18.10
N LEU A 492 -3.72 34.27 16.80
CA LEU A 492 -2.56 34.46 15.90
C LEU A 492 -2.07 35.91 15.92
N SER A 493 -2.99 36.88 15.93
CA SER A 493 -2.64 38.30 16.02
C SER A 493 -1.97 38.65 17.34
N ALA A 494 -2.44 38.08 18.46
CA ALA A 494 -1.82 38.30 19.77
C ALA A 494 -0.39 37.74 19.83
N LEU A 495 -0.21 36.49 19.35
CA LEU A 495 1.09 35.81 19.28
C LEU A 495 2.10 36.54 18.39
N LEU A 496 1.66 36.99 17.21
CA LEU A 496 2.51 37.75 16.30
C LEU A 496 2.87 39.14 16.87
N SER A 497 1.98 39.75 17.66
CA SER A 497 2.24 41.06 18.29
C SER A 497 3.29 41.00 19.40
N ASP A 498 3.39 39.90 20.13
CA ASP A 498 4.42 39.73 21.17
C ASP A 498 5.81 39.46 20.58
N ARG A 499 5.87 38.87 19.39
CA ARG A 499 7.12 38.72 18.63
C ARG A 499 7.64 40.04 18.04
N ALA A 500 6.77 41.02 17.80
CA ALA A 500 7.19 42.34 17.33
C ALA A 500 7.75 43.24 18.47
N LYS A 501 7.56 42.84 19.73
CA LYS A 501 7.99 43.58 20.92
C LYS A 501 9.28 43.05 21.55
N ASN A 502 9.68 41.83 21.20
CA ASN A 502 10.95 41.20 21.56
C ASN A 502 11.87 41.18 20.35
#